data_AF-A0A6P8B129-F1
#
_entry.id   AF-A0A6P8B129-F1
#
_cell.length_a   1.000
_cell.length_b   1.000
_cell.length_c   1.000
_cell.angle_alpha   90.00
_cell.angle_beta   90.00
_cell.angle_gamma   90.00
#
_symmetry.space_group_name_H-M   'P 1'
#
loop_
_entity.id
_entity.type
_entity.pdbx_description
1 polymer ?
#
loop_
_entity_poly.entity_id
_entity_poly.type
_entity_poly.pdbx_seq_one_letter_code
_entity_poly.pdbx_strand_id
1 'polypeptide(L)'
;MFGLKILPVLLVWSVSLSWTAADKIPNVLYRLDFLSPVHLEKWGLTSRGECHGLVDNTITYAEHKDLYSQLEGTDQHHCGGYRKSPFISLSANLRYLLNYRRPDPHKRNDVRYVYHVNTNWRKSNFFDASKLLEGKVDLETLAEVKEFGTKEKIIWKMVMGWNVIREDGSVFYIKKDDWIERPWTQGKILFDSYANQPEISAEKFQSAQRAMGIK
;
A
#
# COMPACT_ATOMS: atom_id res chain seq x y z
N MET A 1 25.63 62.72 34.11
CA MET A 1 25.50 62.04 32.80
C MET A 1 25.27 60.56 33.06
N PHE A 2 24.02 60.10 33.01
CA PHE A 2 23.67 58.68 33.16
C PHE A 2 23.19 58.16 31.80
N GLY A 3 23.93 57.19 31.25
CA GLY A 3 23.61 56.55 29.98
C GLY A 3 22.46 55.56 30.15
N LEU A 4 21.35 55.82 29.48
CA LEU A 4 20.22 54.91 29.40
C LEU A 4 20.54 53.82 28.35
N LYS A 5 20.78 52.59 28.80
CA LYS A 5 20.94 51.43 27.92
C LYS A 5 19.57 51.03 27.38
N ILE A 6 19.37 51.16 26.07
CA ILE A 6 18.21 50.62 25.35
C ILE A 6 18.45 49.12 25.18
N LEU A 7 17.64 48.30 25.84
CA LEU A 7 17.53 46.87 25.54
C LEU A 7 16.67 46.71 24.27
N PRO A 8 17.15 46.07 23.18
CA PRO A 8 16.26 45.68 22.11
C PRO A 8 15.44 44.48 22.57
N VAL A 9 14.13 44.70 22.70
CA VAL A 9 13.13 43.63 22.79
C VAL A 9 13.22 42.83 21.49
N LEU A 10 13.88 41.66 21.55
CA LEU A 10 13.80 40.66 20.50
C LEU A 10 12.37 40.12 20.48
N LEU A 11 11.54 40.73 19.64
CA LEU A 11 10.26 40.19 19.24
C LEU A 11 10.57 38.92 18.42
N VAL A 12 10.61 37.77 19.09
CA VAL A 12 10.65 36.47 18.43
C VAL A 12 9.30 36.32 17.74
N TRP A 13 9.25 36.63 16.44
CA TRP A 13 8.17 36.21 15.59
C TRP A 13 8.13 34.70 15.62
N SER A 14 7.20 34.16 16.39
CA SER A 14 6.74 32.79 16.26
C SER A 14 6.28 32.62 14.82
N VAL A 15 7.16 32.08 13.98
CA VAL A 15 6.76 31.52 12.70
C VAL A 15 5.76 30.44 13.03
N SER A 16 4.48 30.78 12.89
CA SER A 16 3.42 29.81 12.87
C SER A 16 3.72 28.91 11.68
N LEU A 17 4.32 27.76 11.96
CA LEU A 17 4.34 26.63 11.05
C LEU A 17 2.89 26.26 10.81
N SER A 18 2.26 26.91 9.84
CA SER A 18 0.96 26.54 9.32
C SER A 18 1.12 25.15 8.71
N TRP A 19 0.74 24.14 9.49
CA TRP A 19 0.54 22.77 9.05
C TRP A 19 -0.55 22.74 7.98
N THR A 20 -0.18 22.86 6.71
CA THR A 20 -1.05 22.57 5.56
C THR A 20 -0.29 21.80 4.50
N ALA A 21 0.21 20.62 4.86
CA ALA A 21 0.43 19.56 3.89
C ALA A 21 -0.53 18.42 4.23
N ALA A 22 -1.64 18.35 3.51
CA ALA A 22 -2.10 17.03 3.11
C ALA A 22 -0.89 16.36 2.46
N ASP A 23 -0.31 15.36 3.11
CA ASP A 23 0.76 14.55 2.55
C ASP A 23 0.34 14.16 1.14
N LYS A 24 1.06 14.68 0.15
CA LYS A 24 0.65 14.59 -1.26
C LYS A 24 0.56 13.11 -1.59
N ILE A 25 -0.66 12.61 -1.81
CA ILE A 25 -0.90 11.24 -2.28
C ILE A 25 0.13 10.92 -3.37
N PRO A 26 1.00 9.92 -3.16
CA PRO A 26 2.04 9.55 -4.11
C PRO A 26 1.43 9.20 -5.47
N ASN A 27 2.14 9.51 -6.56
CA ASN A 27 1.67 9.21 -7.92
C ASN A 27 1.47 7.70 -8.15
N VAL A 28 2.18 6.87 -7.38
CA VAL A 28 2.09 5.41 -7.41
C VAL A 28 1.87 4.91 -6.00
N LEU A 29 0.85 4.08 -5.83
CA LEU A 29 0.61 3.27 -4.63
C LEU A 29 0.66 1.79 -5.00
N TYR A 30 0.92 0.95 -4.01
CA TYR A 30 1.09 -0.49 -4.19
C TYR A 30 0.03 -1.26 -3.43
N ARG A 31 -0.49 -2.33 -4.05
CA ARG A 31 -1.51 -3.21 -3.45
C ARG A 31 -1.07 -4.66 -3.58
N LEU A 32 -0.83 -5.30 -2.45
CA LEU A 32 -0.67 -6.76 -2.39
C LEU A 32 -2.04 -7.42 -2.48
N ASP A 33 -2.19 -8.38 -3.38
CA ASP A 33 -3.41 -9.16 -3.55
C ASP A 33 -3.11 -10.57 -4.09
N PHE A 34 -4.11 -11.45 -4.02
CA PHE A 34 -4.04 -12.82 -4.53
C PHE A 34 -4.79 -12.98 -5.86
N LEU A 35 -5.63 -11.99 -6.21
CA LEU A 35 -6.30 -11.97 -7.50
C LEU A 35 -5.28 -11.79 -8.61
N SER A 36 -5.38 -12.62 -9.66
CA SER A 36 -4.47 -12.59 -10.80
C SER A 36 -4.71 -11.39 -11.72
N PRO A 37 -3.73 -11.01 -12.56
CA PRO A 37 -3.90 -9.91 -13.50
C PRO A 37 -5.08 -10.09 -14.45
N VAL A 38 -5.37 -11.33 -14.86
CA VAL A 38 -6.57 -11.68 -15.67
C VAL A 38 -7.85 -11.32 -14.95
N HIS A 39 -7.93 -11.63 -13.65
CA HIS A 39 -9.09 -11.27 -12.84
C HIS A 39 -9.22 -9.74 -12.73
N LEU A 40 -8.10 -9.08 -12.45
CA LEU A 40 -8.06 -7.63 -12.29
C LEU A 40 -8.43 -6.88 -13.59
N GLU A 41 -7.96 -7.37 -14.72
CA GLU A 41 -8.30 -6.84 -16.04
C GLU A 41 -9.80 -6.90 -16.30
N LYS A 42 -10.42 -8.05 -16.01
CA LYS A 42 -11.84 -8.26 -16.24
C LYS A 42 -12.74 -7.52 -15.25
N TRP A 43 -12.35 -7.49 -13.98
CA TRP A 43 -13.27 -7.11 -12.89
C TRP A 43 -12.82 -5.94 -12.03
N GLY A 44 -11.57 -5.50 -12.07
CA GLY A 44 -11.05 -4.53 -11.10
C GLY A 44 -10.72 -5.16 -9.73
N LEU A 45 -10.16 -4.37 -8.81
CA LEU A 45 -10.17 -4.66 -7.38
C LEU A 45 -11.28 -3.84 -6.72
N THR A 46 -12.18 -4.51 -6.04
CA THR A 46 -13.24 -3.90 -5.24
C THR A 46 -12.98 -4.16 -3.76
N SER A 47 -13.62 -3.38 -2.90
CA SER A 47 -13.61 -3.67 -1.47
C SER A 47 -14.32 -5.00 -1.19
N ARG A 48 -14.08 -5.61 -0.03
CA ARG A 48 -14.79 -6.84 0.36
C ARG A 48 -16.29 -6.61 0.47
N GLY A 49 -16.70 -5.45 1.00
CA GLY A 49 -18.09 -4.98 1.03
C GLY A 49 -18.73 -5.04 -0.34
N GLU A 50 -18.09 -4.45 -1.35
CA GLU A 50 -18.60 -4.43 -2.71
C GLU A 50 -18.66 -5.82 -3.34
N CYS A 51 -17.61 -6.64 -3.16
CA CYS A 51 -17.55 -8.00 -3.68
C CYS A 51 -18.71 -8.89 -3.21
N HIS A 52 -19.19 -8.67 -1.98
CA HIS A 52 -20.31 -9.41 -1.41
C HIS A 52 -21.66 -8.69 -1.51
N GLY A 53 -21.70 -7.44 -2.00
CA GLY A 53 -22.92 -6.62 -2.01
C GLY A 53 -23.38 -6.20 -0.60
N LEU A 54 -22.45 -6.07 0.34
CA LEU A 54 -22.70 -5.83 1.76
C LEU A 54 -22.03 -4.54 2.28
N VAL A 55 -21.75 -3.58 1.41
CA VAL A 55 -21.03 -2.34 1.77
C VAL A 55 -21.70 -1.64 2.94
N ASP A 56 -20.95 -1.43 4.01
CA ASP A 56 -21.34 -0.60 5.13
C ASP A 56 -20.46 0.65 5.19
N ASN A 57 -21.04 1.79 4.81
CA ASN A 57 -20.32 3.06 4.76
C ASN A 57 -20.06 3.70 6.14
N THR A 58 -20.64 3.14 7.20
CA THR A 58 -20.42 3.59 8.58
C THR A 58 -19.11 3.08 9.16
N ILE A 59 -18.56 1.99 8.59
CA ILE A 59 -17.26 1.45 8.99
C ILE A 59 -16.18 2.51 8.77
N THR A 60 -15.40 2.77 9.82
CA THR A 60 -14.23 3.64 9.81
C THR A 60 -12.99 2.90 9.30
N TYR A 61 -11.95 3.64 8.91
CA TYR A 61 -10.71 3.00 8.46
C TYR A 61 -9.97 2.26 9.59
N ALA A 62 -10.06 2.77 10.82
CA ALA A 62 -9.52 2.06 11.99
C ALA A 62 -10.23 0.71 12.19
N GLU A 63 -11.56 0.67 12.15
CA GLU A 63 -12.32 -0.58 12.22
C GLU A 63 -11.99 -1.52 11.05
N HIS A 64 -11.76 -0.99 9.84
CA HIS A 64 -11.29 -1.81 8.72
C HIS A 64 -9.98 -2.55 9.03
N LYS A 65 -9.03 -1.88 9.70
CA LYS A 65 -7.74 -2.48 10.09
C LYS A 65 -7.91 -3.48 11.25
N ASP A 66 -8.73 -3.16 12.23
CA ASP A 66 -9.02 -4.05 13.36
C ASP A 66 -9.76 -5.32 12.89
N LEU A 67 -10.71 -5.18 11.97
CA LEU A 67 -11.40 -6.31 11.35
C LEU A 67 -10.45 -7.16 10.49
N TYR A 68 -9.38 -6.56 9.95
CA TYR A 68 -8.35 -7.28 9.19
C TYR A 68 -7.38 -8.05 10.08
N SER A 69 -7.03 -7.52 11.26
CA SER A 69 -6.18 -8.20 12.25
C SER A 69 -6.91 -9.34 12.96
N GLN A 70 -8.23 -9.24 13.13
CA GLN A 70 -9.06 -10.32 13.67
C GLN A 70 -9.15 -11.55 12.73
N LEU A 71 -8.80 -11.42 11.45
CA LEU A 71 -8.65 -12.57 10.53
C LEU A 71 -7.39 -13.41 10.84
N GLU A 72 -6.48 -12.92 11.69
CA GLU A 72 -5.17 -13.53 11.95
C GLU A 72 -5.17 -14.52 13.13
N GLY A 73 -6.31 -14.72 13.81
CA GLY A 73 -6.36 -15.45 15.08
C GLY A 73 -7.21 -16.71 15.13
N THR A 74 -8.43 -16.73 14.59
CA THR A 74 -9.39 -17.81 14.84
C THR A 74 -10.51 -17.86 13.79
N ASP A 75 -11.16 -19.03 13.70
CA ASP A 75 -12.31 -19.40 12.88
C ASP A 75 -13.00 -18.32 12.03
N GLN A 76 -13.13 -18.63 10.74
CA GLN A 76 -13.74 -17.84 9.66
C GLN A 76 -15.20 -17.37 9.92
N HIS A 77 -15.79 -17.71 11.06
CA HIS A 77 -17.15 -17.36 11.45
C HIS A 77 -17.32 -15.95 12.01
N HIS A 78 -16.25 -15.27 12.46
CA HIS A 78 -16.30 -13.86 12.89
C HIS A 78 -16.03 -12.84 11.77
N CYS A 79 -15.78 -13.31 10.54
CA CYS A 79 -15.42 -12.49 9.38
C CYS A 79 -16.55 -11.59 8.82
N GLY A 80 -17.72 -11.55 9.48
CA GLY A 80 -18.89 -10.81 9.00
C GLY A 80 -18.66 -9.31 8.85
N GLY A 81 -17.85 -8.71 9.73
CA GLY A 81 -17.52 -7.29 9.68
C GLY A 81 -16.60 -6.92 8.51
N TYR A 82 -15.50 -7.66 8.30
CA TYR A 82 -14.56 -7.38 7.21
C TYR A 82 -15.23 -7.54 5.83
N ARG A 83 -16.18 -8.48 5.70
CA ARG A 83 -17.00 -8.67 4.48
C ARG A 83 -17.87 -7.48 4.13
N LYS A 84 -18.10 -6.54 5.05
CA LYS A 84 -18.86 -5.30 4.82
C LYS A 84 -17.98 -4.09 4.55
N SER A 85 -16.67 -4.22 4.74
CA SER A 85 -15.78 -3.08 4.72
C SER A 85 -15.74 -2.41 3.35
N PRO A 86 -15.90 -1.06 3.28
CA PRO A 86 -15.89 -0.32 2.02
C PRO A 86 -14.49 -0.02 1.51
N PHE A 87 -13.44 -0.36 2.27
CA PHE A 87 -12.08 0.11 1.99
C PHE A 87 -11.20 -0.92 1.27
N ILE A 88 -10.27 -0.38 0.49
CA ILE A 88 -9.12 -1.08 -0.09
C ILE A 88 -7.87 -0.42 0.47
N SER A 89 -7.02 -1.18 1.17
CA SER A 89 -5.73 -0.72 1.69
C SER A 89 -4.63 -0.77 0.64
N LEU A 90 -3.81 0.29 0.57
CA LEU A 90 -2.62 0.39 -0.27
C LEU A 90 -1.44 0.90 0.57
N SER A 91 -0.23 0.74 0.05
CA SER A 91 0.99 1.22 0.68
C SER A 91 1.85 1.98 -0.33
N ALA A 92 2.55 3.02 0.11
CA ALA A 92 3.60 3.66 -0.69
C ALA A 92 4.97 2.94 -0.56
N ASN A 93 5.10 1.97 0.34
CA ASN A 93 6.31 1.21 0.57
C ASN A 93 6.24 -0.16 -0.13
N LEU A 94 6.67 -0.20 -1.39
CA LEU A 94 6.73 -1.46 -2.15
C LEU A 94 7.61 -2.51 -1.46
N ARG A 95 8.75 -2.12 -0.87
CA ARG A 95 9.65 -3.06 -0.19
C ARG A 95 8.94 -3.77 0.97
N TYR A 96 8.16 -3.03 1.76
CA TYR A 96 7.33 -3.60 2.83
C TYR A 96 6.38 -4.66 2.27
N LEU A 97 5.64 -4.38 1.20
CA LEU A 97 4.70 -5.35 0.61
C LEU A 97 5.38 -6.57 -0.01
N LEU A 98 6.58 -6.43 -0.59
CA LEU A 98 7.34 -7.56 -1.11
C LEU A 98 7.88 -8.46 0.01
N ASN A 99 8.26 -7.86 1.14
CA ASN A 99 8.71 -8.56 2.34
C ASN A 99 7.54 -9.06 3.21
N TYR A 100 6.30 -8.66 2.91
CA TYR A 100 5.14 -9.04 3.71
C TYR A 100 4.90 -10.55 3.61
N ARG A 101 5.39 -11.29 4.61
CA ARG A 101 5.18 -12.72 4.77
C ARG A 101 3.97 -12.90 5.66
N ARG A 102 2.78 -13.09 5.09
CA ARG A 102 1.65 -13.60 5.87
C ARG A 102 1.79 -15.12 5.93
N PRO A 103 2.00 -15.73 7.12
CA PRO A 103 1.81 -17.16 7.25
C PRO A 103 0.33 -17.46 6.98
N ASP A 104 0.02 -18.11 5.86
CA ASP A 104 -1.26 -18.79 5.72
C ASP A 104 -1.07 -20.21 6.28
N PRO A 105 -1.60 -20.53 7.47
CA PRO A 105 -1.45 -21.85 8.07
C PRO A 105 -2.13 -22.96 7.26
N HIS A 106 -2.97 -22.62 6.28
CA HIS A 106 -3.74 -23.56 5.47
C HIS A 106 -3.37 -23.59 3.99
N LYS A 107 -2.47 -22.71 3.52
CA LYS A 107 -2.07 -22.68 2.11
C LYS A 107 -0.56 -22.68 1.91
N ARG A 108 -0.08 -23.86 1.52
CA ARG A 108 1.13 -24.00 0.72
C ARG A 108 0.73 -23.64 -0.72
N ASN A 109 1.47 -22.75 -1.39
CA ASN A 109 1.47 -22.53 -2.85
C ASN A 109 0.79 -21.28 -3.47
N ASP A 110 0.40 -20.25 -2.70
CA ASP A 110 -0.28 -19.09 -3.33
C ASP A 110 0.72 -18.06 -3.92
N VAL A 111 0.75 -17.98 -5.26
CA VAL A 111 1.36 -16.86 -6.00
C VAL A 111 0.66 -15.56 -5.60
N ARG A 112 1.44 -14.54 -5.26
CA ARG A 112 0.93 -13.22 -4.84
C ARG A 112 1.31 -12.15 -5.84
N TYR A 113 0.49 -11.10 -5.91
CA TYR A 113 0.69 -10.00 -6.84
C TYR A 113 0.76 -8.69 -6.08
N VAL A 114 1.79 -7.88 -6.35
CA VAL A 114 1.85 -6.48 -5.88
C VAL A 114 1.61 -5.55 -7.05
N TYR A 115 0.39 -5.05 -7.17
CA TYR A 115 -0.03 -4.14 -8.23
C TYR A 115 0.47 -2.72 -8.00
N HIS A 116 0.92 -2.08 -9.08
CA HIS A 116 1.35 -0.68 -9.09
C HIS A 116 0.20 0.18 -9.62
N VAL A 117 -0.37 1.01 -8.75
CA VAL A 117 -1.59 1.77 -9.01
C VAL A 117 -1.25 3.25 -9.22
N ASN A 118 -1.54 3.76 -10.42
CA ASN A 118 -1.40 5.16 -10.77
C ASN A 118 -2.54 5.99 -10.15
N THR A 119 -2.20 6.82 -9.18
CA THR A 119 -3.18 7.68 -8.49
C THR A 119 -3.49 8.96 -9.24
N ASN A 120 -2.67 9.36 -10.23
CA ASN A 120 -2.84 10.63 -10.96
C ASN A 120 -4.18 10.70 -11.70
N TRP A 121 -4.75 9.55 -12.05
CA TRP A 121 -6.07 9.49 -12.69
C TRP A 121 -7.17 10.11 -11.82
N ARG A 122 -7.14 9.89 -10.50
CA ARG A 122 -8.11 10.40 -9.52
C ARG A 122 -7.50 10.46 -8.12
N LYS A 123 -6.59 11.41 -7.86
CA LYS A 123 -5.92 11.52 -6.56
C LYS A 123 -6.88 11.75 -5.39
N SER A 124 -7.98 12.46 -5.63
CA SER A 124 -9.04 12.72 -4.65
C SER A 124 -9.73 11.47 -4.11
N ASN A 125 -9.61 10.33 -4.79
CA ASN A 125 -10.21 9.07 -4.37
C ASN A 125 -9.37 8.34 -3.31
N PHE A 126 -8.16 8.82 -3.04
CA PHE A 126 -7.24 8.23 -2.08
C PHE A 126 -7.08 9.14 -0.87
N PHE A 127 -6.86 8.53 0.28
CA PHE A 127 -6.57 9.23 1.52
C PHE A 127 -5.35 8.63 2.20
N ASP A 128 -4.60 9.46 2.92
CA ASP A 128 -3.55 9.03 3.81
C ASP A 128 -4.18 8.39 5.05
N ALA A 129 -3.91 7.11 5.26
CA ALA A 129 -4.47 6.37 6.36
C ALA A 129 -3.77 6.69 7.69
N SER A 130 -2.53 7.18 7.65
CA SER A 130 -1.74 7.48 8.85
C SER A 130 -2.47 8.45 9.77
N LYS A 131 -3.18 9.43 9.19
CA LYS A 131 -3.99 10.41 9.93
C LYS A 131 -5.25 9.82 10.55
N LEU A 132 -5.80 8.77 9.96
CA LEU A 132 -7.01 8.09 10.45
C LEU A 132 -6.69 6.99 11.47
N LEU A 133 -5.43 6.58 11.55
CA LEU A 133 -4.92 5.53 12.44
C LEU A 133 -4.09 6.08 13.60
N GLU A 134 -3.88 7.40 13.66
CA GLU A 134 -3.13 8.06 14.72
C GLU A 134 -3.72 7.73 16.10
N GLY A 135 -2.90 7.20 17.00
CA GLY A 135 -3.30 6.75 18.34
C GLY A 135 -4.04 5.40 18.40
N LYS A 136 -4.24 4.72 17.26
CA LYS A 136 -4.83 3.38 17.17
C LYS A 136 -3.82 2.30 16.77
N VAL A 137 -2.79 2.68 16.02
CA VAL A 137 -1.66 1.83 15.62
C VAL A 137 -0.36 2.53 16.03
N ASP A 138 0.68 1.76 16.32
CA ASP A 138 1.99 2.33 16.65
C ASP A 138 2.56 3.13 15.47
N LEU A 139 3.21 4.25 15.79
CA LEU A 139 3.70 5.21 14.80
C LEU A 139 4.83 4.62 13.94
N GLU A 140 5.61 3.70 14.48
CA GLU A 140 6.71 3.03 13.75
C GLU A 140 6.14 2.14 12.64
N THR A 141 5.13 1.33 12.93
CA THR A 141 4.41 0.52 11.93
C THR A 141 3.74 1.41 10.90
N LEU A 142 3.06 2.50 11.29
CA LEU A 142 2.45 3.41 10.31
C LEU A 142 3.50 4.05 9.38
N ALA A 143 4.64 4.47 9.92
CA ALA A 143 5.73 5.06 9.15
C ALA A 143 6.41 4.04 8.22
N GLU A 144 6.56 2.79 8.65
CA GLU A 144 7.10 1.71 7.83
C GLU A 144 6.13 1.37 6.68
N VAL A 145 4.86 1.15 6.99
CA VAL A 145 3.86 0.73 6.01
C VAL A 145 3.58 1.84 5.01
N LYS A 146 3.62 3.12 5.43
CA LYS A 146 3.18 4.28 4.61
C LYS A 146 1.81 4.00 4.00
N GLU A 147 0.84 3.77 4.87
CA GLU A 147 -0.49 3.26 4.53
C GLU A 147 -1.36 4.34 3.89
N PHE A 148 -2.08 3.95 2.85
CA PHE A 148 -3.11 4.73 2.18
C PHE A 148 -4.37 3.88 2.01
N GLY A 149 -5.51 4.53 1.79
CA GLY A 149 -6.75 3.83 1.52
C GLY A 149 -7.55 4.46 0.40
N THR A 150 -8.49 3.70 -0.13
CA THR A 150 -9.57 4.19 -1.00
C THR A 150 -10.84 3.42 -0.71
N LYS A 151 -12.01 4.04 -0.97
CA LYS A 151 -13.30 3.34 -1.05
C LYS A 151 -13.67 2.98 -2.49
N GLU A 152 -12.90 3.47 -3.46
CA GLU A 152 -13.21 3.40 -4.87
C GLU A 152 -12.56 2.18 -5.50
N LYS A 153 -13.29 1.56 -6.42
CA LYS A 153 -12.80 0.44 -7.21
C LYS A 153 -11.52 0.79 -7.97
N ILE A 154 -10.48 -0.04 -7.84
CA ILE A 154 -9.26 0.07 -8.63
C ILE A 154 -9.50 -0.67 -9.95
N ILE A 155 -9.71 0.09 -11.02
CA ILE A 155 -9.92 -0.47 -12.36
C ILE A 155 -8.60 -0.74 -13.08
N TRP A 156 -8.62 -1.65 -14.06
CA TRP A 156 -7.43 -2.03 -14.85
C TRP A 156 -6.67 -0.83 -15.42
N LYS A 157 -7.38 0.23 -15.84
CA LYS A 157 -6.78 1.46 -16.39
C LYS A 157 -5.80 2.14 -15.43
N MET A 158 -6.00 1.98 -14.12
CA MET A 158 -5.15 2.57 -13.09
C MET A 158 -3.89 1.72 -12.83
N VAL A 159 -3.87 0.46 -13.23
CA VAL A 159 -2.72 -0.45 -13.05
C VAL A 159 -1.65 -0.13 -14.08
N MET A 160 -0.41 0.03 -13.64
CA MET A 160 0.77 0.29 -14.50
C MET A 160 1.60 -0.98 -14.75
N GLY A 161 1.50 -1.95 -13.86
CA GLY A 161 2.28 -3.18 -13.82
C GLY A 161 2.13 -3.85 -12.47
N TRP A 162 2.81 -4.97 -12.26
CA TRP A 162 2.77 -5.68 -10.99
C TRP A 162 4.03 -6.51 -10.77
N ASN A 163 4.31 -6.80 -9.50
CA ASN A 163 5.27 -7.83 -9.14
C ASN A 163 4.53 -9.15 -8.88
N VAL A 164 5.08 -10.26 -9.35
CA VAL A 164 4.66 -11.63 -9.03
C VAL A 164 5.62 -12.17 -7.97
N ILE A 165 5.10 -12.55 -6.82
CA ILE A 165 5.84 -13.22 -5.75
C ILE A 165 5.47 -14.70 -5.81
N ARG A 166 6.43 -15.55 -6.18
CA ARG A 166 6.23 -17.01 -6.27
C ARG A 166 6.40 -17.68 -4.91
N GLU A 167 6.07 -18.97 -4.87
CA GLU A 167 6.17 -19.81 -3.68
C GLU A 167 7.61 -19.97 -3.17
N ASP A 168 8.58 -20.12 -4.08
CA ASP A 168 10.02 -20.11 -3.79
C ASP A 168 10.54 -18.70 -3.37
N GLY A 169 9.59 -17.77 -3.22
CA GLY A 169 9.77 -16.39 -2.88
C GLY A 169 10.26 -15.51 -4.03
N SER A 170 10.71 -16.07 -5.17
CA SER A 170 11.22 -15.28 -6.30
C SER A 170 10.24 -14.21 -6.76
N VAL A 171 10.77 -13.05 -7.17
CA VAL A 171 9.96 -11.89 -7.53
C VAL A 171 10.26 -11.41 -8.93
N PHE A 172 9.20 -11.31 -9.74
CA PHE A 172 9.24 -10.89 -11.13
C PHE A 172 8.39 -9.64 -11.31
N TYR A 173 8.90 -8.64 -12.01
CA TYR A 173 8.10 -7.51 -12.43
C TYR A 173 7.55 -7.73 -13.83
N ILE A 174 6.26 -7.46 -14.00
CA ILE A 174 5.58 -7.46 -15.28
C ILE A 174 5.06 -6.04 -15.51
N LYS A 175 5.59 -5.40 -16.55
CA LYS A 175 5.04 -4.14 -17.06
C LYS A 175 3.73 -4.45 -17.76
N LYS A 176 2.70 -3.61 -17.56
CA LYS A 176 1.38 -3.86 -18.14
C LYS A 176 1.39 -3.92 -19.67
N ASP A 177 2.19 -3.09 -20.33
CA ASP A 177 2.28 -3.08 -21.79
C ASP A 177 2.79 -4.44 -22.34
N ASP A 178 3.79 -5.03 -21.67
CA ASP A 178 4.36 -6.33 -22.05
C ASP A 178 3.33 -7.47 -21.94
N TRP A 179 2.43 -7.39 -20.96
CA TRP A 179 1.32 -8.35 -20.77
C TRP A 179 0.29 -8.30 -21.88
N ILE A 180 -0.08 -7.09 -22.34
CA ILE A 180 -1.07 -6.90 -23.40
C ILE A 180 -0.56 -7.50 -24.72
N GLU A 181 0.75 -7.38 -24.97
CA GLU A 181 1.37 -7.93 -26.18
C GLU A 181 1.61 -9.45 -26.09
N ARG A 182 1.82 -9.98 -24.87
CA ARG A 182 2.12 -11.40 -24.62
C ARG A 182 1.62 -11.85 -23.24
N PRO A 183 0.44 -12.49 -23.13
CA PRO A 183 -0.16 -12.91 -21.85
C PRO A 183 0.66 -13.94 -21.04
N TRP A 184 1.79 -14.41 -21.58
CA TRP A 184 2.69 -15.41 -21.00
C TRP A 184 4.10 -14.88 -20.73
N THR A 185 4.36 -13.58 -20.92
CA THR A 185 5.71 -13.04 -20.66
C THR A 185 6.14 -13.32 -19.24
N GLN A 186 7.33 -13.91 -19.11
CA GLN A 186 7.93 -14.27 -17.82
C GLN A 186 8.37 -13.05 -16.97
N GLY A 187 8.02 -11.83 -17.39
CA GLY A 187 8.44 -10.59 -16.72
C GLY A 187 9.96 -10.40 -16.73
N LYS A 188 10.42 -9.31 -16.11
CA LYS A 188 11.82 -9.14 -15.73
C LYS A 188 12.00 -9.68 -14.32
N ILE A 189 12.99 -10.55 -14.12
CA ILE A 189 13.36 -10.99 -12.76
C ILE A 189 13.89 -9.77 -12.00
N LEU A 190 13.28 -9.47 -10.86
CA LEU A 190 13.81 -8.43 -9.97
C LEU A 190 14.75 -9.03 -8.93
N PHE A 191 14.39 -10.21 -8.43
CA PHE A 191 15.12 -10.88 -7.38
C PHE A 191 14.98 -12.40 -7.59
N ASP A 192 16.11 -13.09 -7.79
CA ASP A 192 16.18 -14.55 -7.79
C ASP A 192 15.82 -15.10 -6.39
N SER A 193 15.18 -16.27 -6.35
CA SER A 193 14.57 -16.97 -5.19
C SER A 193 14.99 -16.49 -3.79
N TYR A 194 13.99 -16.18 -2.96
CA TYR A 194 14.12 -15.69 -1.59
C TYR A 194 14.20 -16.82 -0.58
N ALA A 195 14.22 -18.08 -1.04
CA ALA A 195 14.19 -19.24 -0.16
C ALA A 195 15.25 -19.18 0.95
N ASN A 196 16.34 -18.42 0.74
CA ASN A 196 17.45 -18.28 1.68
C ASN A 196 17.80 -16.82 2.11
N GLN A 197 16.96 -15.81 1.84
CA GLN A 197 17.22 -14.43 2.32
C GLN A 197 16.06 -13.90 3.17
N PRO A 198 16.33 -13.31 4.36
CA PRO A 198 15.28 -12.85 5.27
C PRO A 198 14.47 -11.67 4.69
N GLU A 199 15.13 -10.69 4.05
CA GLU A 199 14.50 -9.47 3.54
C GLU A 199 15.22 -8.90 2.30
N ILE A 200 14.49 -8.23 1.41
CA ILE A 200 15.10 -7.37 0.38
C ILE A 200 15.71 -6.15 1.07
N SER A 201 17.04 -5.99 1.00
CA SER A 201 17.70 -4.78 1.49
C SER A 201 17.31 -3.55 0.67
N ALA A 202 17.39 -2.36 1.27
CA ALA A 202 17.10 -1.10 0.57
C ALA A 202 17.96 -0.94 -0.70
N GLU A 203 19.22 -1.35 -0.64
CA GLU A 203 20.18 -1.23 -1.75
C GLU A 203 19.85 -2.15 -2.93
N LYS A 204 19.48 -3.41 -2.65
CA LYS A 204 19.02 -4.35 -3.67
C LYS A 204 17.74 -3.85 -4.33
N PHE A 205 16.83 -3.32 -3.51
CA PHE A 205 15.56 -2.76 -3.98
C PHE A 205 15.76 -1.54 -4.90
N GLN A 206 16.57 -0.56 -4.50
CA GLN A 206 16.87 0.62 -5.31
C GLN A 206 17.59 0.28 -6.63
N SER A 207 18.42 -0.76 -6.63
CA SER A 207 19.10 -1.23 -7.84
C SER A 207 18.14 -1.87 -8.83
N ALA A 208 17.19 -2.69 -8.33
CA ALA A 208 16.13 -3.27 -9.14
C ALA A 208 15.17 -2.22 -9.71
N GLN A 209 14.79 -1.20 -8.92
CA GLN A 209 13.94 -0.09 -9.38
C GLN A 209 14.56 0.68 -10.56
N ARG A 210 15.86 1.00 -10.46
CA ARG A 210 16.61 1.66 -11.54
C ARG A 210 16.63 0.83 -12.84
N ALA A 211 16.81 -0.49 -12.73
CA ALA A 211 16.80 -1.39 -13.90
C ALA A 211 15.43 -1.44 -14.62
N MET A 212 14.34 -1.11 -13.91
CA MET A 212 12.99 -1.02 -14.47
C MET A 212 12.61 0.36 -15.01
N GLY A 213 13.45 1.39 -14.80
CA GLY A 213 13.09 2.78 -15.09
C GLY A 213 12.01 3.35 -14.14
N ILE A 214 11.82 2.72 -12.97
CA ILE A 214 10.98 3.27 -11.89
C ILE A 214 11.85 4.27 -11.14
N LYS A 215 11.52 5.56 -11.25
CA LYS A 215 12.21 6.67 -10.56
C LYS A 215 11.73 6.82 -9.12
#